data_AF-A0A377NC04-F1
#
_entry.id   AF-A0A377NC04-F1
#
_cell.length_a   1.000
_cell.length_b   1.000
_cell.length_c   1.000
_cell.angle_alpha   90.00
_cell.angle_beta   90.00
_cell.angle_gamma   90.00
#
_symmetry.space_group_name_H-M   'P 1'
#
loop_
_entity.id
_entity.type
_entity.pdbx_description
1 polymer ?
#
loop_
_entity_poly.entity_id
_entity_poly.type
_entity_poly.pdbx_seq_one_letter_code
_entity_poly.pdbx_strand_id
1 'polypeptide(L)'
;MAFAENGIRSREQLSAGMQFARASGTPFGPSPGQFIEWCKKGAHKAAGLPDRAIKEARRLLYSRISAGITALADGEWVNVGEMIQVSDMYDTNQQDGYITERLGDQFDTSERIKFDGEMYVVVTDSTGTPTQRVRAYPRPDTDFGFIASVPSISLNIWDGVNVQSPSRFIIATQVEMDATKWVITEKRPNSDGTTGLTASEYSDAMYDYVVTE
;
A
#
# COMPACT_ATOMS: atom_id res chain seq x y z
N MET A 1 -25.84 -6.08 34.95
CA MET A 1 -24.86 -6.86 34.15
C MET A 1 -24.71 -6.35 32.71
N ALA A 2 -25.74 -5.73 32.12
CA ALA A 2 -25.74 -5.26 30.72
C ALA A 2 -24.53 -4.40 30.27
N PHE A 3 -24.00 -3.49 31.10
CA PHE A 3 -22.87 -2.62 30.70
C PHE A 3 -21.54 -3.37 30.60
N ALA A 4 -21.22 -4.21 31.59
CA ALA A 4 -19.97 -4.96 31.64
C ALA A 4 -19.89 -6.04 30.55
N GLU A 5 -21.03 -6.69 30.23
CA GLU A 5 -21.18 -7.64 29.13
C GLU A 5 -20.97 -6.98 27.75
N ASN A 6 -21.28 -5.69 27.64
CA ASN A 6 -21.11 -4.92 26.41
C ASN A 6 -19.77 -4.19 26.30
N GLY A 7 -18.80 -4.52 27.16
CA GLY A 7 -17.45 -3.95 27.11
C GLY A 7 -17.33 -2.54 27.69
N ILE A 8 -18.32 -2.07 28.45
CA ILE A 8 -18.23 -0.82 29.22
C ILE A 8 -17.65 -1.15 30.60
N ARG A 9 -16.34 -0.91 30.76
CA ARG A 9 -15.56 -1.31 31.94
C ARG A 9 -14.84 -0.14 32.61
N SER A 10 -14.91 1.06 32.05
CA SER A 10 -14.20 2.24 32.55
C SER A 10 -15.16 3.39 32.90
N ARG A 11 -14.74 4.25 33.83
CA ARG A 11 -15.51 5.43 34.24
C ARG A 11 -15.54 6.49 33.13
N GLU A 12 -14.52 6.52 32.30
CA GLU A 12 -14.37 7.41 31.15
C GLU A 12 -15.44 7.09 30.09
N GLN A 13 -15.67 5.80 29.81
CA GLN A 13 -16.73 5.35 28.90
C GLN A 13 -18.12 5.80 29.38
N LEU A 14 -18.38 5.68 30.70
CA LEU A 14 -19.64 6.11 31.31
C LEU A 14 -19.78 7.64 31.28
N SER A 15 -18.70 8.37 31.59
CA SER A 15 -18.68 9.84 31.57
C SER A 15 -18.99 10.37 30.16
N ALA A 16 -18.40 9.77 29.14
CA ALA A 16 -18.66 10.16 27.76
C ALA A 16 -20.10 9.84 27.32
N GLY A 17 -20.64 8.67 27.69
CA GLY A 17 -22.07 8.36 27.47
C GLY A 17 -23.01 9.36 28.15
N MET A 18 -22.65 9.82 29.35
CA MET A 18 -23.39 10.84 30.08
C MET A 18 -23.32 12.22 29.40
N GLN A 19 -22.20 12.58 28.78
CA GLN A 19 -22.09 13.82 28.00
C GLN A 19 -23.04 13.80 26.80
N PHE A 20 -23.10 12.70 26.05
CA PHE A 20 -24.06 12.55 24.95
C PHE A 20 -25.52 12.59 25.43
N ALA A 21 -25.84 11.96 26.56
CA ALA A 21 -27.19 11.99 27.13
C ALA A 21 -27.61 13.40 27.58
N ARG A 22 -26.67 14.24 28.02
CA ARG A 22 -26.93 15.64 28.34
C ARG A 22 -27.13 16.49 27.08
N ALA A 23 -26.39 16.17 26.01
CA ALA A 23 -26.48 16.87 24.73
C ALA A 23 -27.73 16.51 23.91
N SER A 24 -28.37 15.35 24.13
CA SER A 24 -29.54 14.92 23.36
C SER A 24 -30.79 15.78 23.60
N GLY A 25 -30.83 16.55 24.70
CA GLY A 25 -31.93 17.49 25.00
C GLY A 25 -33.29 16.83 25.23
N THR A 26 -33.35 15.49 25.32
CA THR A 26 -34.58 14.74 25.51
C THR A 26 -34.99 14.73 26.99
N PRO A 27 -36.26 14.97 27.33
CA PRO A 27 -36.74 14.89 28.71
C PRO A 27 -36.79 13.45 29.24
N PHE A 28 -36.66 12.46 28.35
CA PHE A 28 -36.57 11.04 28.67
C PHE A 28 -35.12 10.57 28.57
N GLY A 29 -34.72 9.70 29.50
CA GLY A 29 -33.41 9.04 29.46
C GLY A 29 -33.26 8.12 28.25
N PRO A 30 -32.04 7.92 27.74
CA PRO A 30 -31.80 7.02 26.60
C PRO A 30 -32.15 5.59 26.95
N SER A 31 -32.48 4.79 25.92
CA SER A 31 -32.59 3.35 26.12
C SER A 31 -31.24 2.77 26.54
N PRO A 32 -31.22 1.62 27.26
CA PRO A 32 -29.96 0.96 27.62
C PRO A 32 -29.04 0.70 26.42
N GLY A 33 -29.59 0.29 25.28
CA GLY A 33 -28.82 0.07 24.04
C GLY A 33 -28.23 1.37 23.47
N GLN A 34 -29.04 2.44 23.42
CA GLN A 34 -28.59 3.75 22.95
C GLN A 34 -27.50 4.35 23.85
N PHE A 35 -27.63 4.18 25.17
CA PHE A 35 -26.61 4.62 26.12
C PHE A 35 -25.31 3.81 26.00
N ILE A 36 -25.40 2.50 25.76
CA ILE A 36 -24.22 1.65 25.47
C ILE A 36 -23.50 2.13 24.21
N GLU A 37 -24.21 2.48 23.14
CA GLU A 37 -23.59 3.02 21.92
C GLU A 37 -22.85 4.34 22.18
N TRP A 38 -23.45 5.25 22.95
CA TRP A 38 -22.80 6.51 23.31
C TRP A 38 -21.54 6.31 24.16
N CYS A 39 -21.58 5.40 25.13
CA CYS A 39 -20.40 5.02 25.90
C CYS A 39 -19.28 4.47 25.01
N LYS A 40 -19.60 3.65 24.00
CA LYS A 40 -18.63 3.13 23.02
C LYS A 40 -18.05 4.24 22.13
N LYS A 41 -18.89 5.12 21.58
CA LYS A 41 -18.45 6.28 20.78
C LYS A 41 -17.51 7.19 21.56
N GLY A 42 -17.83 7.45 22.82
CA GLY A 42 -16.98 8.19 23.75
C GLY A 42 -15.64 7.53 24.04
N ALA A 43 -15.62 6.21 24.21
CA ALA A 43 -14.40 5.42 24.37
C ALA A 43 -13.47 5.54 23.16
N HIS A 44 -14.02 5.47 21.95
CA HIS A 44 -13.25 5.63 20.71
C HIS A 44 -12.63 7.03 20.63
N LYS A 45 -13.40 8.08 20.93
CA LYS A 45 -12.90 9.47 20.96
C LYS A 45 -11.79 9.64 22.03
N ALA A 46 -11.96 9.10 23.23
CA ALA A 46 -10.98 9.20 24.31
C ALA A 46 -9.71 8.39 24.08
N ALA A 47 -9.78 7.30 23.31
CA ALA A 47 -8.63 6.49 22.92
C ALA A 47 -7.84 7.08 21.73
N GLY A 48 -8.20 8.28 21.24
CA GLY A 48 -7.64 8.86 20.03
C GLY A 48 -7.93 8.04 18.77
N LEU A 49 -8.90 7.12 18.85
CA LEU A 49 -9.28 6.30 17.71
C LEU A 49 -10.05 7.18 16.72
N PRO A 50 -9.71 7.10 15.43
CA PRO A 50 -10.38 7.86 14.40
C PRO A 50 -11.89 7.78 14.44
N ASP A 51 -12.57 8.89 14.16
CA ASP A 51 -13.94 8.78 13.70
C ASP A 51 -13.94 8.00 12.38
N ARG A 52 -14.69 6.89 12.34
CA ARG A 52 -14.79 6.03 11.17
C ARG A 52 -15.25 6.83 9.96
N ALA A 53 -16.10 7.85 10.16
CA ALA A 53 -16.53 8.74 9.09
C ALA A 53 -15.37 9.50 8.43
N ILE A 54 -14.40 10.01 9.22
CA ILE A 54 -13.22 10.72 8.71
C ILE A 54 -12.31 9.76 7.92
N LYS A 55 -12.12 8.54 8.42
CA LYS A 55 -11.34 7.51 7.73
C LYS A 55 -11.96 7.15 6.38
N GLU A 56 -13.28 6.90 6.34
CA GLU A 56 -13.97 6.59 5.08
C GLU A 56 -13.97 7.80 4.13
N ALA A 57 -14.17 9.03 4.63
CA ALA A 57 -14.10 10.24 3.80
C ALA A 57 -12.71 10.41 3.16
N ARG A 58 -11.64 10.17 3.92
CA ARG A 58 -10.27 10.22 3.40
C ARG A 58 -9.95 9.11 2.43
N ARG A 59 -10.46 7.90 2.68
CA ARG A 59 -10.37 6.80 1.72
C ARG A 59 -10.98 7.19 0.37
N LEU A 60 -12.15 7.85 0.38
CA LEU A 60 -12.78 8.34 -0.87
C LEU A 60 -11.97 9.43 -1.58
N LEU A 61 -11.22 10.25 -0.83
CA LEU A 61 -10.38 11.32 -1.40
C LEU A 61 -9.08 10.78 -1.98
N TYR A 62 -8.42 9.85 -1.29
CA TYR A 62 -7.03 9.41 -1.57
C TYR A 62 -6.93 8.00 -2.18
N SER A 63 -8.04 7.28 -2.35
CA SER A 63 -8.08 5.95 -2.98
C SER A 63 -9.25 5.89 -3.97
N ARG A 64 -9.19 6.80 -4.95
CA ARG A 64 -10.28 7.01 -5.93
C ARG A 64 -10.06 6.28 -7.25
N ILE A 65 -8.83 5.86 -7.51
CA ILE A 65 -8.44 5.21 -8.76
C ILE A 65 -8.36 3.70 -8.50
N SER A 66 -8.96 2.93 -9.40
CA SER A 66 -8.87 1.47 -9.44
C SER A 66 -8.22 1.02 -10.75
N ALA A 67 -7.32 0.06 -10.68
CA ALA A 67 -6.68 -0.57 -11.83
C ALA A 67 -7.07 -2.04 -11.91
N GLY A 68 -7.35 -2.52 -13.13
CA GLY A 68 -7.47 -3.93 -13.44
C GLY A 68 -6.14 -4.44 -13.99
N ILE A 69 -5.62 -5.51 -13.40
CA ILE A 69 -4.33 -6.10 -13.75
C ILE A 69 -4.57 -7.57 -14.13
N THR A 70 -4.03 -8.01 -15.26
CA THR A 70 -3.99 -9.42 -15.64
C THR A 70 -2.56 -9.91 -15.48
N ALA A 71 -2.31 -10.66 -14.41
CA ALA A 71 -1.04 -11.31 -14.15
C ALA A 71 -1.06 -12.74 -14.72
N LEU A 72 0.12 -13.33 -14.90
CA LEU A 72 0.24 -14.74 -15.24
C LEU A 72 -0.01 -15.59 -13.98
N ALA A 73 0.38 -16.86 -14.00
CA ALA A 73 0.19 -17.79 -12.88
C ALA A 73 0.86 -17.32 -11.58
N ASP A 74 1.85 -16.43 -11.66
CA ASP A 74 2.51 -15.79 -10.51
C ASP A 74 1.58 -14.83 -9.75
N GLY A 75 0.57 -14.27 -10.41
CA GLY A 75 -0.49 -13.50 -9.76
C GLY A 75 -1.31 -14.29 -8.74
N GLU A 76 -1.22 -15.62 -8.74
CA GLU A 76 -1.83 -16.44 -7.69
C GLU A 76 -1.15 -16.23 -6.32
N TRP A 77 0.12 -15.82 -6.31
CA TRP A 77 0.95 -15.74 -5.11
C TRP A 77 0.75 -14.45 -4.32
N VAL A 78 0.01 -13.49 -4.87
CA VAL A 78 -0.41 -12.28 -4.16
C VAL A 78 -1.78 -12.47 -3.50
N ASN A 79 -2.04 -11.71 -2.43
CA ASN A 79 -3.26 -11.79 -1.65
C ASN A 79 -4.02 -10.46 -1.62
N VAL A 80 -5.34 -10.54 -1.41
CA VAL A 80 -6.17 -9.37 -1.17
C VAL A 80 -5.71 -8.67 0.11
N GLY A 81 -5.50 -7.36 0.03
CA GLY A 81 -4.94 -6.53 1.09
C GLY A 81 -3.41 -6.36 1.02
N GLU A 82 -2.71 -7.10 0.16
CA GLU A 82 -1.28 -6.86 -0.06
C GLU A 82 -1.06 -5.58 -0.86
N MET A 83 0.04 -4.91 -0.51
CA MET A 83 0.51 -3.73 -1.20
C MET A 83 1.45 -4.16 -2.32
N ILE A 84 1.20 -3.65 -3.52
CA ILE A 84 2.02 -3.87 -4.71
C ILE A 84 2.51 -2.54 -5.24
N GLN A 85 3.56 -2.59 -6.06
CA GLN A 85 4.04 -1.45 -6.81
C GLN A 85 3.68 -1.63 -8.28
N VAL A 86 2.98 -0.65 -8.84
CA VAL A 86 2.51 -0.66 -10.23
C VAL A 86 3.07 0.59 -10.91
N SER A 87 3.93 0.39 -11.90
CA SER A 87 4.36 1.47 -12.80
C SER A 87 3.25 1.81 -13.78
N ASP A 88 3.05 3.10 -14.04
CA ASP A 88 2.27 3.58 -15.16
C ASP A 88 3.17 3.71 -16.39
N MET A 89 2.94 2.86 -17.39
CA MET A 89 3.69 2.87 -18.65
C MET A 89 3.53 4.16 -19.47
N TYR A 90 2.54 5.00 -19.15
CA TYR A 90 2.33 6.29 -19.81
C TYR A 90 3.03 7.46 -19.09
N ASP A 91 3.63 7.21 -17.92
CA ASP A 91 4.43 8.20 -17.21
C ASP A 91 5.90 8.09 -17.65
N THR A 92 6.48 9.24 -18.02
CA THR A 92 7.89 9.30 -18.45
C THR A 92 8.90 9.19 -17.29
N ASN A 93 8.47 9.43 -16.05
CA ASN A 93 9.34 9.39 -14.87
C ASN A 93 9.23 8.07 -14.08
N GLN A 94 8.33 7.18 -14.48
CA GLN A 94 8.25 5.82 -13.99
C GLN A 94 8.80 4.88 -15.06
N GLN A 95 9.83 4.13 -14.71
CA GLN A 95 10.49 3.23 -15.65
C GLN A 95 10.61 1.85 -14.99
N ASP A 96 10.27 0.81 -15.72
CA ASP A 96 10.37 -0.57 -15.25
C ASP A 96 10.89 -1.49 -16.35
N GLY A 97 11.29 -2.68 -15.94
CA GLY A 97 11.84 -3.68 -16.82
C GLY A 97 12.39 -4.86 -16.03
N TYR A 98 13.30 -5.61 -16.64
CA TYR A 98 13.99 -6.72 -15.99
C TYR A 98 15.50 -6.57 -16.02
N ILE A 99 16.15 -7.19 -15.03
CA ILE A 99 17.60 -7.22 -14.89
C ILE A 99 18.17 -8.26 -15.86
N THR A 100 19.15 -7.85 -16.66
CA THR A 100 19.85 -8.71 -17.61
C THR A 100 21.21 -9.17 -17.10
N GLU A 101 21.85 -8.37 -16.24
CA GLU A 101 23.13 -8.71 -15.61
C GLU A 101 23.32 -7.90 -14.32
N ARG A 102 24.17 -8.40 -13.41
CA ARG A 102 24.63 -7.66 -12.22
C ARG A 102 26.12 -7.92 -11.97
N LEU A 103 26.88 -6.83 -11.82
CA LEU A 103 28.28 -6.85 -11.39
C LEU A 103 28.48 -5.91 -10.19
N GLY A 104 28.44 -6.46 -8.98
CA GLY A 104 28.50 -5.68 -7.74
C GLY A 104 27.29 -4.77 -7.59
N ASP A 105 27.51 -3.46 -7.61
CA ASP A 105 26.46 -2.43 -7.55
C ASP A 105 25.98 -1.96 -8.93
N GLN A 106 26.57 -2.50 -10.02
CA GLN A 106 26.16 -2.20 -11.39
C GLN A 106 25.12 -3.21 -11.86
N PHE A 107 24.01 -2.70 -12.39
CA PHE A 107 22.91 -3.48 -12.93
C PHE A 107 22.72 -3.13 -14.40
N ASP A 108 22.55 -4.15 -15.23
CA ASP A 108 22.16 -4.03 -16.63
C ASP A 108 20.67 -4.30 -16.74
N THR A 109 20.00 -3.54 -17.60
CA THR A 109 18.54 -3.56 -17.71
C THR A 109 18.09 -3.81 -19.14
N SER A 110 16.91 -4.42 -19.27
CA SER A 110 16.25 -4.66 -20.55
C SER A 110 15.89 -3.37 -21.29
N GLU A 111 15.61 -2.31 -20.53
CA GLU A 111 15.17 -1.01 -21.04
C GLU A 111 16.21 0.08 -20.76
N ARG A 112 16.17 1.14 -21.56
CA ARG A 112 16.96 2.36 -21.32
C ARG A 112 16.40 3.11 -20.12
N ILE A 113 17.28 3.68 -19.31
CA ILE A 113 16.93 4.49 -18.14
C ILE A 113 17.30 5.93 -18.39
N LYS A 114 16.29 6.81 -18.39
CA LYS A 114 16.45 8.25 -18.36
C LYS A 114 16.41 8.73 -16.91
N PHE A 115 17.51 9.32 -16.46
CA PHE A 115 17.55 9.96 -15.14
C PHE A 115 17.07 11.41 -15.23
N ASP A 116 16.06 11.73 -14.41
CA ASP A 116 15.53 13.09 -14.21
C ASP A 116 15.50 13.41 -12.71
N GLY A 117 16.62 13.95 -12.21
CA GLY A 117 16.82 14.22 -10.78
C GLY A 117 17.22 12.98 -9.96
N GLU A 118 16.87 13.00 -8.68
CA GLU A 118 17.19 11.90 -7.76
C GLU A 118 16.19 10.76 -7.92
N MET A 119 16.68 9.60 -8.39
CA MET A 119 15.88 8.42 -8.61
C MET A 119 16.23 7.29 -7.64
N TYR A 120 15.22 6.47 -7.36
CA TYR A 120 15.28 5.33 -6.47
C TYR A 120 14.78 4.10 -7.20
N VAL A 121 15.45 2.97 -6.95
CA VAL A 121 15.13 1.68 -7.55
C VAL A 121 14.68 0.69 -6.48
N VAL A 122 13.73 -0.16 -6.86
CA VAL A 122 13.37 -1.39 -6.17
C VAL A 122 13.61 -2.54 -7.13
N VAL A 123 14.25 -3.60 -6.66
CA VAL A 123 14.55 -4.80 -7.46
C VAL A 123 13.92 -6.02 -6.79
N THR A 124 13.35 -6.93 -7.57
CA THR A 124 12.86 -8.21 -7.05
C THR A 124 13.95 -9.27 -7.05
N ASP A 125 14.04 -10.05 -5.97
CA ASP A 125 14.91 -11.23 -5.92
C ASP A 125 14.32 -12.41 -6.73
N SER A 126 15.01 -13.55 -6.70
CA SER A 126 14.63 -14.77 -7.42
C SER A 126 13.29 -15.38 -6.99
N THR A 127 12.74 -14.93 -5.86
CA THR A 127 11.43 -15.34 -5.33
C THR A 127 10.33 -14.31 -5.60
N GLY A 128 10.68 -13.18 -6.24
CA GLY A 128 9.76 -12.07 -6.47
C GLY A 128 9.67 -11.09 -5.29
N THR A 129 10.47 -11.25 -4.24
CA THR A 129 10.44 -10.36 -3.08
C THR A 129 11.15 -9.04 -3.43
N PRO A 130 10.50 -7.87 -3.27
CA PRO A 130 11.11 -6.58 -3.56
C PRO A 130 12.12 -6.19 -2.48
N THR A 131 13.22 -5.56 -2.89
CA THR A 131 14.15 -4.90 -1.97
C THR A 131 13.53 -3.66 -1.34
N GLN A 132 14.20 -3.11 -0.32
CA GLN A 132 13.97 -1.72 0.05
C GLN A 132 14.35 -0.81 -1.12
N ARG A 133 13.80 0.41 -1.11
CA ARG A 133 14.20 1.46 -2.06
C ARG A 133 15.65 1.82 -1.84
N VAL A 134 16.42 1.82 -2.92
CA VAL A 134 17.83 2.21 -2.91
C VAL A 134 18.03 3.34 -3.91
N ARG A 135 18.85 4.32 -3.57
CA ARG A 135 19.20 5.39 -4.49
C ARG A 135 19.95 4.81 -5.71
N ALA A 136 19.54 5.22 -6.89
CA ALA A 136 20.14 4.81 -8.16
C ALA A 136 20.89 5.98 -8.81
N TYR A 137 21.99 5.65 -9.49
CA TYR A 137 22.81 6.58 -10.25
C TYR A 137 22.96 6.11 -11.71
N PRO A 138 23.10 7.05 -12.66
CA PRO A 138 23.34 6.69 -14.05
C PRO A 138 24.69 6.00 -14.20
N ARG A 139 24.76 5.05 -15.12
CA ARG A 139 26.01 4.47 -15.56
C ARG A 139 26.72 5.39 -16.56
N PRO A 140 28.04 5.59 -16.45
CA PRO A 140 28.79 6.45 -17.37
C PRO A 140 29.01 5.81 -18.74
N ASP A 141 28.83 4.49 -18.86
CA ASP A 141 29.18 3.70 -20.03
C ASP A 141 27.98 3.20 -20.85
N THR A 142 26.75 3.26 -20.30
CA THR A 142 25.52 2.85 -21.00
C THR A 142 24.28 3.50 -20.38
N ASP A 143 23.23 3.66 -21.20
CA ASP A 143 21.90 4.04 -20.75
C ASP A 143 21.04 2.80 -20.35
N PHE A 144 21.52 1.59 -20.60
CA PHE A 144 20.83 0.32 -20.27
C PHE A 144 21.26 -0.22 -18.90
N GLY A 145 21.17 0.62 -17.87
CA GLY A 145 21.51 0.19 -16.54
C GLY A 145 21.62 1.31 -15.53
N PHE A 146 21.89 0.92 -14.28
CA PHE A 146 22.05 1.84 -13.16
C PHE A 146 23.10 1.31 -12.17
N ILE A 147 23.58 2.21 -11.31
CA ILE A 147 24.44 1.89 -10.17
C ILE A 147 23.62 2.08 -8.89
N ALA A 148 23.49 1.06 -8.07
CA ALA A 148 22.79 1.14 -6.78
C ALA A 148 23.35 0.10 -5.80
N SER A 149 23.51 0.49 -4.54
CA SER A 149 23.97 -0.39 -3.46
C SER A 149 22.85 -1.27 -2.92
N VAL A 150 22.20 -2.01 -3.83
CA VAL A 150 21.19 -3.03 -3.51
C VAL A 150 21.89 -4.17 -2.76
N PRO A 151 21.32 -4.69 -1.66
CA PRO A 151 21.88 -5.83 -0.95
C PRO A 151 22.19 -7.02 -1.87
N SER A 152 23.09 -7.90 -1.41
CA SER A 152 23.33 -9.16 -2.12
C SER A 152 22.06 -10.00 -2.08
N ILE A 153 21.37 -10.09 -3.23
CA ILE A 153 20.16 -10.87 -3.45
C ILE A 153 20.40 -11.83 -4.61
N SER A 154 19.76 -12.99 -4.56
CA SER A 154 19.72 -13.90 -5.71
C SER A 154 18.82 -13.29 -6.78
N LEU A 155 19.31 -13.22 -8.02
CA LEU A 155 18.53 -12.72 -9.16
C LEU A 155 18.20 -13.87 -10.11
N ASN A 156 17.01 -13.82 -10.70
CA ASN A 156 16.72 -14.61 -11.88
C ASN A 156 17.14 -13.83 -13.13
N ILE A 157 18.08 -14.37 -13.90
CA ILE A 157 18.50 -13.80 -15.18
C ILE A 157 17.97 -14.72 -16.27
N TRP A 158 17.19 -14.18 -17.20
CA TRP A 158 16.62 -14.96 -18.30
C TRP A 158 17.71 -15.54 -19.19
N ASP A 159 17.67 -16.85 -19.41
CA ASP A 159 18.65 -17.60 -20.22
C ASP A 159 18.02 -18.22 -21.48
N GLY A 160 16.73 -17.99 -21.72
CA GLY A 160 15.97 -18.56 -22.83
C GLY A 160 15.67 -20.04 -22.71
N VAL A 161 16.07 -20.69 -21.62
CA VAL A 161 15.92 -22.15 -21.44
C VAL A 161 15.37 -22.47 -20.06
N ASN A 162 16.14 -22.28 -18.98
CA ASN A 162 15.80 -22.72 -17.63
C ASN A 162 15.17 -21.62 -16.77
N VAL A 163 15.44 -20.35 -17.07
CA VAL A 163 14.92 -19.19 -16.34
C VAL A 163 14.03 -18.39 -17.27
N GLN A 164 12.71 -18.50 -17.06
CA GLN A 164 11.71 -17.81 -17.88
C GLN A 164 11.20 -16.51 -17.23
N SER A 165 11.30 -16.40 -15.91
CA SER A 165 10.83 -15.24 -15.14
C SER A 165 12.00 -14.46 -14.54
N PRO A 166 12.53 -13.43 -15.24
CA PRO A 166 13.65 -12.65 -14.74
C PRO A 166 13.24 -11.74 -13.58
N SER A 167 14.22 -11.41 -12.74
CA SER A 167 14.10 -10.38 -11.70
C SER A 167 13.76 -9.03 -12.33
N ARG A 168 12.82 -8.32 -11.74
CA ARG A 168 12.29 -7.05 -12.24
C ARG A 168 12.81 -5.87 -11.43
N PHE A 169 12.74 -4.69 -12.02
CA PHE A 169 13.00 -3.45 -11.32
C PHE A 169 11.94 -2.41 -11.66
N ILE A 170 11.77 -1.45 -10.75
CA ILE A 170 11.11 -0.17 -11.00
C ILE A 170 12.02 0.95 -10.50
N ILE A 171 12.20 1.99 -11.31
CA ILE A 171 13.01 3.16 -11.03
C ILE A 171 12.23 4.42 -11.35
N ALA A 172 12.16 5.32 -10.36
CA ALA A 172 11.47 6.60 -10.50
C ALA A 172 11.97 7.61 -9.46
N THR A 173 11.50 8.86 -9.53
CA THR A 173 11.74 9.84 -8.46
C THR A 173 11.03 9.42 -7.17
N GLN A 174 11.43 9.96 -6.02
CA GLN A 174 10.79 9.63 -4.73
C GLN A 174 9.27 9.85 -4.75
N VAL A 175 8.82 10.95 -5.34
CA VAL A 175 7.40 11.33 -5.42
C VAL A 175 6.63 10.29 -6.25
N GLU A 176 7.17 9.89 -7.39
CA GLU A 176 6.57 8.89 -8.26
C GLU A 176 6.58 7.48 -7.63
N MET A 177 7.65 7.13 -6.93
CA MET A 177 7.71 5.86 -6.20
C MET A 177 6.62 5.75 -5.12
N ASP A 178 6.20 6.86 -4.54
CA ASP A 178 5.09 6.90 -3.58
C ASP A 178 3.71 6.87 -4.25
N ALA A 179 3.58 7.46 -5.44
CA ALA A 179 2.36 7.41 -6.24
C ALA A 179 2.08 6.03 -6.87
N THR A 180 3.10 5.19 -6.99
CA THR A 180 3.01 3.83 -7.56
C THR A 180 2.62 2.74 -6.56
N LYS A 181 2.21 3.09 -5.34
CA LYS A 181 1.74 2.12 -4.34
C LYS A 181 0.25 1.84 -4.51
N TRP A 182 -0.10 0.56 -4.59
CA TRP A 182 -1.48 0.11 -4.74
C TRP A 182 -1.77 -1.02 -3.76
N VAL A 183 -3.03 -1.20 -3.39
CA VAL A 183 -3.48 -2.32 -2.57
C VAL A 183 -4.42 -3.19 -3.39
N ILE A 184 -4.20 -4.50 -3.38
CA ILE A 184 -5.09 -5.45 -4.04
C ILE A 184 -6.43 -5.50 -3.29
N THR A 185 -7.51 -5.18 -3.99
CA THR A 185 -8.88 -5.20 -3.45
C THR A 185 -9.64 -6.46 -3.85
N GLU A 186 -9.25 -7.12 -4.94
CA GLU A 186 -9.88 -8.34 -5.43
C GLU A 186 -8.87 -9.22 -6.17
N LYS A 187 -9.01 -10.54 -6.04
CA LYS A 187 -8.26 -11.55 -6.80
C LYS A 187 -9.22 -12.55 -7.41
N ARG A 188 -9.07 -12.83 -8.70
CA ARG A 188 -9.89 -13.77 -9.47
C ARG A 188 -9.01 -14.63 -10.38
N PRO A 189 -8.76 -15.90 -10.00
CA PRO A 189 -8.11 -16.85 -10.90
C PRO A 189 -8.99 -17.13 -12.12
N ASN A 190 -8.40 -17.12 -13.32
CA ASN A 190 -9.09 -17.39 -14.58
C ASN A 190 -8.86 -18.84 -15.03
N SER A 191 -9.72 -19.33 -15.93
CA SER A 191 -9.60 -20.69 -16.48
C SER A 191 -8.46 -20.88 -17.47
N ASP A 192 -7.84 -19.80 -17.94
CA ASP A 192 -6.72 -19.79 -18.90
C ASP A 192 -5.34 -19.79 -18.22
N GLY A 193 -5.29 -19.90 -16.90
CA GLY A 193 -4.04 -19.88 -16.12
C GLY A 193 -3.52 -18.48 -15.80
N THR A 194 -4.26 -17.42 -16.16
CA THR A 194 -3.99 -16.06 -15.69
C THR A 194 -4.73 -15.75 -14.39
N THR A 195 -4.30 -14.71 -13.69
CA THR A 195 -4.99 -14.20 -12.50
C THR A 195 -5.37 -12.74 -12.71
N GLY A 196 -6.67 -12.46 -12.64
CA GLY A 196 -7.20 -11.11 -12.61
C GLY A 196 -7.09 -10.50 -11.22
N LEU A 197 -6.50 -9.32 -11.12
CA LEU A 197 -6.38 -8.55 -9.89
C LEU A 197 -7.07 -7.20 -10.08
N THR A 198 -7.81 -6.77 -9.05
CA THR A 198 -8.25 -5.38 -8.95
C THR A 198 -7.43 -4.74 -7.84
N ALA A 199 -6.85 -3.58 -8.12
CA ALA A 199 -6.07 -2.82 -7.14
C ALA A 199 -6.60 -1.38 -7.03
N SER A 200 -6.45 -0.77 -5.86
CA SER A 200 -6.77 0.63 -5.62
C SER A 200 -5.52 1.40 -5.18
N GLU A 201 -5.42 2.66 -5.60
CA GLU A 201 -4.35 3.58 -5.20
C GLU A 201 -4.22 3.63 -3.67
N TYR A 202 -2.97 3.67 -3.19
CA TYR A 202 -2.64 3.80 -1.79
C TYR A 202 -1.88 5.10 -1.51
N SER A 203 -2.27 5.79 -0.44
CA SER A 203 -1.55 6.96 0.06
C SER A 203 -1.54 6.99 1.59
N ASP A 204 -0.37 7.30 2.16
CA ASP A 204 -0.21 7.51 3.60
C ASP A 204 -1.07 8.66 4.13
N ALA A 205 -1.43 9.62 3.26
CA ALA A 205 -2.34 10.74 3.59
C ALA A 205 -3.73 10.27 4.07
N MET A 206 -4.12 9.04 3.75
CA MET A 206 -5.36 8.44 4.28
C MET A 206 -5.33 8.36 5.82
N TYR A 207 -4.16 8.20 6.43
CA TYR A 207 -3.98 8.04 7.87
C TYR A 207 -3.48 9.31 8.58
N ASP A 208 -3.09 10.34 7.83
CA ASP A 208 -2.50 11.57 8.38
C ASP A 208 -3.55 12.57 8.90
N TYR A 209 -4.30 12.22 9.95
CA TYR A 209 -5.19 13.15 10.66
C TYR A 209 -4.95 13.15 12.16
N VAL A 210 -5.03 14.35 12.71
CA VAL A 210 -5.19 14.59 14.14
C VAL A 210 -6.68 14.76 14.41
N VAL A 211 -7.22 13.94 15.31
CA VAL A 211 -8.56 14.19 15.87
C VAL A 211 -8.42 15.38 16.81
N THR A 212 -8.81 16.58 16.34
CA THR A 212 -8.87 17.78 17.18
C THR A 212 -10.11 17.73 18.06
N GLU A 213 -9.96 18.15 19.32
CA GLU A 213 -10.91 17.96 20.43
C GLU A 213 -12.28 18.61 20.24
#